data_AF-A0A139X0R6-F1
#
_entry.id   AF-A0A139X0R6-F1
#
_cell.length_a   1.000
_cell.length_b   1.000
_cell.length_c   1.000
_cell.angle_alpha   90.00
_cell.angle_beta   90.00
_cell.angle_gamma   90.00
#
_symmetry.space_group_name_H-M   'P 1'
#
loop_
_entity.id
_entity.type
_entity.pdbx_description
1 polymer ?
#
loop_
_entity_poly.entity_id
_entity_poly.type
_entity_poly.pdbx_seq_one_letter_code
_entity_poly.pdbx_strand_id
1 'polypeptide(L)'
;MTSQKYQPTTEDWERWERVDELGTIAMCGTPMSDEEYEHRLQSVIDGSCFVKYLDKVLQQKQELQDKLAGIEKTEQILRAKIAEFQTKKTQA
;
A
#
# COMPACT_ATOMS: atom_id res chain seq x y z
N MET A 1 -17.84 19.06 -40.38
CA MET A 1 -18.09 18.94 -38.93
C MET A 1 -17.39 20.09 -38.25
N THR A 2 -18.12 21.10 -37.79
CA THR A 2 -17.56 22.27 -37.14
C THR A 2 -17.13 21.89 -35.73
N SER A 3 -15.82 21.91 -35.49
CA SER A 3 -15.24 21.72 -34.17
C SER A 3 -15.71 22.86 -33.28
N GLN A 4 -16.71 22.62 -32.41
CA GLN A 4 -17.06 23.57 -31.36
C GLN A 4 -15.83 23.72 -30.46
N LYS A 5 -15.26 24.93 -30.44
CA LYS A 5 -14.19 25.25 -29.51
C LYS A 5 -14.79 25.26 -28.10
N TYR A 6 -14.24 24.44 -27.23
CA TYR A 6 -14.62 24.39 -25.83
C TYR A 6 -14.53 25.79 -25.20
N GLN A 7 -15.58 26.19 -24.50
CA GLN A 7 -15.61 27.40 -23.67
C GLN A 7 -15.75 26.94 -22.21
N PRO A 8 -14.76 27.22 -21.35
CA PRO A 8 -14.81 26.81 -19.95
C PRO A 8 -15.99 27.47 -19.23
N THR A 9 -16.71 26.69 -18.45
CA THR A 9 -17.79 27.18 -17.58
C THR A 9 -17.21 27.78 -16.30
N THR A 10 -18.03 28.48 -15.53
CA THR A 10 -17.63 29.05 -14.22
C THR A 10 -17.12 27.98 -13.27
N GLU A 11 -17.73 26.79 -13.26
CA GLU A 11 -17.28 25.66 -12.44
C GLU A 11 -15.91 25.12 -12.89
N ASP A 12 -15.61 25.19 -14.18
CA ASP A 12 -14.29 24.81 -14.71
C ASP A 12 -13.20 25.78 -14.26
N TRP A 13 -13.52 27.08 -14.19
CA TRP A 13 -12.59 28.09 -13.67
C TRP A 13 -12.29 27.88 -12.19
N GLU A 14 -13.30 27.67 -11.36
CA GLU A 14 -13.11 27.37 -9.93
C GLU A 14 -12.32 26.07 -9.71
N ARG A 15 -12.53 25.07 -10.58
CA ARG A 15 -11.79 23.82 -10.54
C ARG A 15 -10.32 24.01 -10.92
N TRP A 16 -10.03 24.84 -11.92
CA TRP A 16 -8.66 25.13 -12.34
C TRP A 16 -7.92 25.97 -11.31
N GLU A 17 -8.59 26.92 -10.66
CA GLU A 17 -8.03 27.71 -9.56
C GLU A 17 -7.57 26.81 -8.40
N ARG A 18 -8.40 25.82 -7.99
CA ARG A 18 -8.02 24.82 -6.99
C ARG A 18 -6.85 23.92 -7.41
N VAL A 19 -6.63 23.72 -8.70
CA VAL A 19 -5.51 22.90 -9.22
C VAL A 19 -4.23 23.73 -9.24
N ASP A 20 -4.30 25.02 -9.53
CA ASP A 20 -3.16 25.94 -9.42
C ASP A 20 -2.71 26.12 -7.96
N GLU A 21 -3.64 26.11 -7.00
CA GLU A 21 -3.31 26.10 -5.55
C GLU A 21 -2.51 24.86 -5.12
N LEU A 22 -2.61 23.75 -5.88
CA LEU A 22 -1.82 22.54 -5.64
C LEU A 22 -0.40 22.64 -6.21
N GLY A 23 -0.04 23.69 -6.97
CA GLY A 23 1.16 23.76 -7.81
C GLY A 23 2.47 23.30 -7.16
N THR A 24 2.76 23.74 -5.93
CA THR A 24 3.99 23.36 -5.22
C THR A 24 3.90 21.97 -4.60
N ILE A 25 2.74 21.62 -4.03
CA ILE A 25 2.50 20.35 -3.32
C ILE A 25 2.33 19.18 -4.29
N ALA A 26 1.72 19.42 -5.46
CA ALA A 26 1.50 18.42 -6.50
C ALA A 26 2.78 18.07 -7.26
N MET A 27 3.72 19.01 -7.42
CA MET A 27 4.98 18.75 -8.12
C MET A 27 6.08 18.22 -7.19
N CYS A 28 6.19 18.75 -5.98
CA CYS A 28 7.34 18.49 -5.09
C CYS A 28 6.95 17.85 -3.76
N GLY A 29 5.67 17.57 -3.52
CA GLY A 29 5.15 17.17 -2.22
C GLY A 29 5.03 18.35 -1.26
N THR A 30 4.48 18.08 -0.07
CA THR A 30 4.36 19.10 0.98
C THR A 30 5.76 19.56 1.42
N PRO A 31 6.05 20.88 1.41
CA PRO A 31 7.29 21.40 1.95
C PRO A 31 7.48 20.95 3.40
N MET A 32 8.66 20.44 3.70
CA MET A 32 9.05 20.04 5.05
C MET A 32 9.58 21.26 5.81
N SER A 33 9.33 21.34 7.11
CA SER A 33 9.99 22.36 7.93
C SER A 33 11.48 22.03 8.09
N ASP A 34 12.31 23.05 8.35
CA ASP A 34 13.74 22.84 8.59
C ASP A 34 13.99 21.88 9.77
N GLU A 35 13.15 21.96 10.80
CA GLU A 35 13.20 21.08 11.98
C GLU A 35 12.93 19.61 11.61
N GLU A 36 11.91 19.36 10.80
CA GLU A 36 11.59 18.01 10.31
C GLU A 36 12.69 17.46 9.40
N TYR A 37 13.29 18.33 8.58
CA TYR A 37 14.38 17.97 7.68
C TYR A 37 15.63 17.58 8.46
N GLU A 38 16.03 18.41 9.42
CA GLU A 38 17.19 18.16 10.28
C GLU A 38 17.00 16.88 11.10
N HIS A 39 15.82 16.66 11.66
CA HIS A 39 15.51 15.43 12.39
C HIS A 39 15.64 14.18 11.48
N ARG A 40 15.18 14.24 10.23
CA ARG A 40 15.33 13.12 9.28
C ARG A 40 16.78 12.90 8.90
N LEU A 41 17.54 13.97 8.63
CA LEU A 41 18.98 13.88 8.35
C LEU A 41 19.71 13.23 9.52
N GLN A 42 19.46 13.69 10.75
CA GLN A 42 20.06 13.14 11.95
C GLN A 42 19.75 11.64 12.08
N SER A 43 18.51 11.24 11.77
CA SER A 43 18.11 9.83 11.81
C SER A 43 18.81 8.92 10.78
N VAL A 44 19.30 9.51 9.67
CA VAL A 44 20.12 8.81 8.67
C VAL A 44 21.57 8.76 9.13
N ILE A 45 22.09 9.86 9.67
CA ILE A 45 23.47 9.97 10.18
C ILE A 45 23.69 9.01 11.35
N ASP A 46 22.77 8.97 12.30
CA ASP A 46 22.84 8.08 13.47
C ASP A 46 22.40 6.64 13.18
N GLY A 47 21.87 6.39 11.98
CA GLY A 47 21.43 5.09 11.50
C GLY A 47 20.14 4.56 12.15
N SER A 48 19.47 5.35 13.01
CA SER A 48 18.22 4.96 13.67
C SER A 48 17.09 4.69 12.68
N CYS A 49 17.11 5.33 11.50
CA CYS A 49 16.13 5.08 10.45
C CYS A 49 16.23 3.66 9.88
N PHE A 50 17.44 3.10 9.78
CA PHE A 50 17.66 1.74 9.29
C PHE A 50 17.19 0.69 10.29
N VAL A 51 17.40 0.94 11.59
CA VAL A 51 16.88 0.07 12.66
C VAL A 51 15.36 0.02 12.61
N LYS A 52 14.69 1.18 12.54
CA LYS A 52 13.23 1.26 12.41
C LYS A 52 12.71 0.51 11.18
N TYR A 53 13.42 0.61 10.05
CA TYR A 53 13.03 -0.10 8.83
C TYR A 53 13.22 -1.60 8.96
N LEU A 54 14.34 -2.04 9.56
CA LEU A 54 14.60 -3.45 9.82
C LEU A 54 13.53 -4.07 10.72
N ASP A 55 13.16 -3.40 11.81
CA ASP A 55 12.09 -3.87 12.71
C ASP A 55 10.77 -4.06 11.98
N LYS A 56 10.42 -3.10 11.10
CA LYS A 56 9.22 -3.21 10.26
C LYS A 56 9.27 -4.42 9.32
N VAL A 57 10.42 -4.66 8.70
CA VAL A 57 10.62 -5.83 7.82
C VAL A 57 10.51 -7.13 8.61
N LEU A 58 11.10 -7.18 9.82
CA LEU A 58 11.03 -8.35 10.69
C LEU A 58 9.60 -8.63 11.16
N GLN A 59 8.84 -7.59 11.52
CA GLN A 59 7.42 -7.73 11.86
C GLN A 59 6.61 -8.28 10.68
N GLN A 60 6.79 -7.70 9.48
CA GLN A 60 6.09 -8.18 8.28
C GLN A 60 6.43 -9.63 7.95
N LYS A 61 7.69 -10.02 8.12
CA LYS A 61 8.12 -11.40 7.96
C LYS A 61 7.36 -12.33 8.92
N GLN A 62 7.27 -11.98 10.19
CA GLN A 62 6.55 -12.79 11.18
C GLN A 62 5.06 -12.93 10.82
N GLU A 63 4.40 -11.83 10.48
CA GLU A 63 2.98 -11.84 10.07
C GLU A 63 2.73 -12.74 8.85
N LEU A 64 3.66 -12.74 7.88
CA LEU A 64 3.56 -13.60 6.69
C LEU A 64 3.78 -15.07 7.03
N GLN A 65 4.70 -15.39 7.95
CA GLN A 65 4.92 -16.75 8.42
C GLN A 65 3.69 -17.31 9.14
N ASP A 66 3.04 -16.51 9.98
CA ASP A 66 1.82 -16.91 10.68
C ASP A 66 0.66 -17.16 9.69
N LYS A 67 0.52 -16.30 8.68
CA LYS A 67 -0.46 -16.48 7.60
C LYS A 67 -0.19 -17.75 6.80
N LEU A 68 1.07 -18.02 6.46
CA LEU A 68 1.46 -19.22 5.73
C LEU A 68 1.09 -20.48 6.52
N ALA A 69 1.40 -20.53 7.81
CA ALA A 69 1.04 -21.65 8.68
C ALA A 69 -0.48 -21.89 8.72
N GLY A 70 -1.28 -20.81 8.74
CA GLY A 70 -2.75 -20.90 8.66
C GLY A 70 -3.24 -21.49 7.33
N ILE A 71 -2.63 -21.10 6.21
CA ILE A 71 -2.94 -21.64 4.88
C ILE A 71 -2.57 -23.12 4.80
N GLU A 72 -1.38 -23.50 5.26
CA GLU A 72 -0.91 -24.90 5.24
C GLU A 72 -1.82 -25.82 6.08
N LYS A 73 -2.25 -25.35 7.26
CA LYS A 73 -3.23 -26.10 8.08
C LYS A 73 -4.56 -26.29 7.34
N THR A 74 -5.01 -25.24 6.65
CA THR A 74 -6.25 -25.31 5.86
C THR A 74 -6.11 -26.29 4.70
N GLU A 75 -4.97 -26.27 4.01
CA GLU A 75 -4.64 -27.22 2.95
C GLU A 75 -4.69 -28.67 3.45
N GLN A 76 -4.07 -28.95 4.60
CA GLN A 76 -4.09 -30.28 5.21
C GLN A 76 -5.52 -30.76 5.51
N ILE A 77 -6.36 -29.88 6.07
CA ILE A 77 -7.77 -30.20 6.34
C ILE A 77 -8.52 -30.51 5.04
N LEU A 78 -8.31 -29.71 3.99
CA LEU A 78 -8.96 -29.93 2.70
C LEU A 78 -8.51 -31.25 2.06
N ARG A 79 -7.21 -31.55 2.09
CA ARG A 79 -6.66 -32.83 1.60
C ARG A 79 -7.25 -34.03 2.34
N ALA A 80 -7.34 -33.94 3.67
CA ALA A 80 -7.95 -35.00 4.49
C ALA A 80 -9.43 -35.22 4.13
N LYS A 81 -10.22 -34.14 4.01
CA LYS A 81 -11.62 -34.23 3.60
C LYS A 81 -11.78 -34.82 2.20
N ILE A 82 -10.96 -34.42 1.23
CA ILE A 82 -10.99 -34.98 -0.12
C ILE A 82 -10.75 -36.49 -0.07
N ALA A 83 -9.75 -36.94 0.70
CA ALA A 83 -9.46 -38.37 0.86
C ALA A 83 -10.66 -39.13 1.49
N GLU A 84 -11.31 -38.58 2.51
CA GLU A 84 -12.51 -39.16 3.13
C GLU A 84 -13.69 -39.27 2.15
N PHE A 85 -13.89 -38.27 1.29
CA PHE A 85 -14.95 -38.32 0.27
C PHE A 85 -14.66 -39.37 -0.82
N GLN A 86 -13.40 -39.50 -1.22
CA GLN A 86 -13.00 -40.47 -2.22
C GLN A 86 -13.15 -41.90 -1.70
N THR A 87 -12.75 -42.20 -0.47
CA THR A 87 -12.91 -43.54 0.13
C THR A 87 -14.37 -43.94 0.29
N LYS A 88 -15.25 -43.01 0.68
CA LYS A 88 -16.71 -43.26 0.76
C LYS A 88 -17.34 -43.55 -0.61
N LYS A 89 -16.86 -42.91 -1.68
CA LYS A 89 -17.35 -43.15 -3.05
C LYS A 89 -16.94 -44.52 -3.59
N THR A 90 -15.82 -45.08 -3.14
CA THR A 90 -15.35 -46.42 -3.58
C THR A 90 -16.04 -47.57 -2.83
N GLN A 91 -16.70 -47.28 -1.70
CA GLN A 91 -17.40 -48.26 -0.86
C GLN A 91 -18.93 -48.30 -1.10
N ALA A 92 -19.46 -47.40 -1.92
CA ALA A 92 -20.86 -47.34 -2.35
C ALA A 92 -21.00 -47.82 -3.80
#